data_AF-A0A2E7JX74-F1
#
_entry.id   AF-A0A2E7JX74-F1
#
_cell.length_a   1.000
_cell.length_b   1.000
_cell.length_c   1.000
_cell.angle_alpha   90.00
_cell.angle_beta   90.00
_cell.angle_gamma   90.00
#
_symmetry.space_group_name_H-M   'P 1'
#
loop_
_entity.id
_entity.type
_entity.pdbx_description
1 polymer ?
#
loop_
_entity_poly.entity_id
_entity_poly.type
_entity_poly.pdbx_seq_one_letter_code
_entity_poly.pdbx_strand_id
1 'polypeptide(L)'
;MGILNKIVVSTSPWMPKFIIGRIAAVYVAGDKLEDGIDLVRKLNKKGFVGTLDLLGEEVKNRRGITKTTKSYCDLIEGIANAGVKCNVSLKLTALGLKVDEGLCWDNLSVILDKARAYNTFIRMDMEDSEVTELTIKMCKKAVKYYPNCGTVLQAYMHRSSSDIDLLKNPNTNIRLCKGAYKESKEIAIQDYQEIRENFLKCAEKMIKNDVYSCFATHDIWIIERLEKLLEKYNYSKKNCEFQALSGVPIDKTLDELVSKGYTVRYYIPYGPDWYPYSLRRIRENPDIWKDTLKALVFKSKHRN
;
A
#
# COMPACT_ATOMS: atom_id res chain seq x y z
N MET A 1 2.18 14.25 -22.14
CA MET A 1 0.75 14.07 -21.77
C MET A 1 -0.09 14.16 -23.03
N GLY A 2 -0.82 13.09 -23.40
CA GLY A 2 -1.73 13.11 -24.55
C GLY A 2 -2.96 14.00 -24.31
N ILE A 3 -3.61 14.43 -25.39
CA ILE A 3 -4.80 15.32 -25.36
C ILE A 3 -5.93 14.71 -24.52
N LEU A 4 -6.19 13.41 -24.65
CA LEU A 4 -7.20 12.70 -23.85
C LEU A 4 -6.91 12.74 -22.34
N ASN A 5 -5.66 12.56 -21.92
CA ASN A 5 -5.31 12.57 -20.49
C ASN A 5 -5.55 13.97 -19.89
N LYS A 6 -5.30 15.04 -20.63
CA LYS A 6 -5.61 16.41 -20.20
C LYS A 6 -7.12 16.64 -20.05
N ILE A 7 -7.92 16.13 -20.99
CA ILE A 7 -9.39 16.24 -20.96
C ILE A 7 -9.97 15.46 -19.77
N VAL A 8 -9.50 14.24 -19.51
CA VAL A 8 -9.97 13.43 -18.37
C VAL A 8 -9.64 14.11 -17.04
N VAL A 9 -8.42 14.62 -16.87
CA VAL A 9 -8.02 15.31 -15.65
C VAL A 9 -8.82 16.61 -15.47
N SER A 10 -9.01 17.41 -16.52
CA SER A 10 -9.73 18.69 -16.45
C SER A 10 -11.23 18.53 -16.23
N THR A 11 -11.84 17.46 -16.74
CA THR A 11 -13.28 17.20 -16.59
C THR A 11 -13.62 16.37 -15.34
N SER A 12 -12.64 15.71 -14.71
CA SER A 12 -12.85 14.88 -13.51
C SER A 12 -13.59 15.56 -12.35
N PRO A 13 -13.39 16.86 -12.03
CA PRO A 13 -14.13 17.51 -10.94
C PRO A 13 -15.61 17.76 -11.27
N TRP A 14 -15.97 17.71 -12.56
CA TRP A 14 -17.31 18.00 -13.10
C TRP A 14 -18.10 16.72 -13.40
N MET A 15 -17.50 15.55 -13.21
CA MET A 15 -18.19 14.28 -13.39
C MET A 15 -19.20 14.06 -12.26
N PRO A 16 -20.42 13.57 -12.56
CA PRO A 16 -21.39 13.21 -11.53
C PRO A 16 -20.82 12.21 -10.51
N LYS A 17 -21.07 12.47 -9.22
CA LYS A 17 -20.57 11.64 -8.11
C LYS A 17 -20.88 10.14 -8.26
N PHE A 18 -22.01 9.77 -8.85
CA PHE A 18 -22.37 8.37 -9.06
C PHE A 18 -21.48 7.66 -10.09
N ILE A 19 -20.92 8.39 -11.07
CA ILE A 19 -20.00 7.82 -12.08
C ILE A 19 -18.64 7.57 -11.43
N ILE A 20 -18.13 8.55 -10.67
CA ILE A 20 -16.88 8.39 -9.90
C ILE A 20 -17.07 7.30 -8.84
N GLY A 21 -18.24 7.20 -8.21
CA GLY A 21 -18.59 6.15 -7.25
C GLY A 21 -18.56 4.75 -7.87
N ARG A 22 -19.07 4.58 -9.10
CA ARG A 22 -18.98 3.30 -9.81
C ARG A 22 -17.55 2.88 -10.14
N ILE A 23 -16.69 3.85 -10.43
CA ILE A 23 -15.26 3.64 -10.65
C ILE A 23 -14.55 3.31 -9.33
N ALA A 24 -14.82 4.09 -8.28
CA ALA A 24 -14.24 3.91 -6.96
C ALA A 24 -14.63 2.56 -6.35
N ALA A 25 -15.88 2.11 -6.52
CA ALA A 25 -16.39 0.84 -6.01
C ALA A 25 -15.65 -0.39 -6.57
N VAL A 26 -14.91 -0.26 -7.69
CA VAL A 26 -14.02 -1.32 -8.16
C VAL A 26 -12.88 -1.54 -7.17
N TYR A 27 -12.35 -0.47 -6.58
CA TYR A 27 -11.12 -0.49 -5.77
C TYR A 27 -11.34 -0.29 -4.26
N VAL A 28 -12.36 0.48 -3.86
CA VAL A 28 -12.69 0.84 -2.47
C VAL A 28 -13.77 -0.07 -1.92
N ALA A 29 -13.56 -0.70 -0.77
CA ALA A 29 -14.50 -1.67 -0.18
C ALA A 29 -15.86 -1.08 0.18
N GLY A 30 -15.87 0.16 0.65
CA GLY A 30 -17.07 0.89 1.05
C GLY A 30 -16.71 2.06 1.94
N ASP A 31 -17.74 2.70 2.51
CA ASP A 31 -17.60 3.92 3.30
C ASP A 31 -17.29 3.59 4.78
N LYS A 32 -17.63 2.39 5.22
CA LYS A 32 -17.56 1.98 6.63
C LYS A 32 -16.49 0.92 6.86
N LEU A 33 -16.06 0.82 8.12
CA LEU A 33 -15.11 -0.20 8.55
C LEU A 33 -15.64 -1.62 8.29
N GLU A 34 -16.94 -1.82 8.51
CA GLU A 34 -17.61 -3.11 8.31
C GLU A 34 -17.48 -3.59 6.85
N ASP A 35 -17.57 -2.68 5.88
CA ASP A 35 -17.43 -3.00 4.46
C ASP A 35 -16.02 -3.56 4.16
N GLY A 36 -15.00 -2.95 4.75
CA GLY A 36 -13.62 -3.41 4.66
C GLY A 36 -13.43 -4.79 5.30
N ILE A 37 -13.92 -4.96 6.54
CA ILE A 37 -13.84 -6.23 7.28
C ILE A 37 -14.56 -7.36 6.55
N ASP A 38 -15.75 -7.11 6.01
CA ASP A 38 -16.54 -8.11 5.30
C ASP A 38 -15.82 -8.60 4.04
N LEU A 39 -15.19 -7.69 3.30
CA LEU A 39 -14.35 -8.07 2.17
C LEU A 39 -13.15 -8.90 2.60
N VAL A 40 -12.43 -8.49 3.65
CA VAL A 40 -11.30 -9.27 4.17
C VAL A 40 -11.77 -10.68 4.56
N ARG A 41 -12.93 -10.80 5.22
CA ARG A 41 -13.49 -12.09 5.63
C ARG A 41 -13.77 -12.99 4.42
N LYS A 42 -14.33 -12.44 3.33
CA LYS A 42 -14.53 -13.17 2.07
C LYS A 42 -13.20 -13.63 1.47
N LEU A 43 -12.19 -12.76 1.47
CA LEU A 43 -10.86 -13.07 0.94
C LEU A 43 -10.12 -14.11 1.78
N ASN A 44 -10.23 -14.06 3.11
CA ASN A 44 -9.65 -15.06 4.02
C ASN A 44 -10.21 -16.47 3.75
N LYS A 45 -11.51 -16.59 3.45
CA LYS A 45 -12.12 -17.88 3.06
C LYS A 45 -11.54 -18.44 1.75
N LYS A 46 -11.00 -17.58 0.89
CA LYS A 46 -10.34 -17.95 -0.38
C LYS A 46 -8.82 -18.15 -0.24
N GLY A 47 -8.27 -18.06 0.98
CA GLY A 47 -6.83 -18.24 1.24
C GLY A 47 -5.98 -16.96 1.18
N PHE A 48 -6.58 -15.80 0.89
CA PHE A 48 -5.89 -14.50 0.86
C PHE A 48 -5.88 -13.84 2.25
N VAL A 49 -4.96 -12.90 2.47
CA VAL A 49 -4.96 -12.01 3.65
C VAL A 49 -5.20 -10.56 3.25
N GLY A 50 -5.55 -9.70 4.21
CA GLY A 50 -5.86 -8.29 3.96
C GLY A 50 -4.81 -7.30 4.49
N THR A 51 -4.84 -6.08 3.96
CA THR A 51 -4.42 -4.87 4.66
C THR A 51 -5.45 -3.79 4.40
N LEU A 52 -6.00 -3.23 5.47
CA LEU A 52 -6.97 -2.13 5.37
C LEU A 52 -6.23 -0.79 5.37
N ASP A 53 -6.63 0.10 4.47
CA ASP A 53 -6.15 1.48 4.38
C ASP A 53 -7.35 2.40 4.58
N LEU A 54 -7.33 3.16 5.67
CA LEU A 54 -8.34 4.16 5.95
C LEU A 54 -8.11 5.35 5.02
N LEU A 55 -9.04 5.56 4.09
CA LEU A 55 -9.04 6.71 3.22
C LEU A 55 -9.31 7.97 4.04
N GLY A 56 -8.35 8.88 4.01
CA GLY A 56 -8.43 10.20 4.62
C GLY A 56 -7.45 11.14 3.93
N GLU A 57 -7.72 12.43 4.03
CA GLU A 57 -6.81 13.46 3.52
C GLU A 57 -5.67 13.77 4.49
N GLU A 58 -4.67 14.50 4.00
CA GLU A 58 -3.63 15.09 4.84
C GLU A 58 -4.29 16.00 5.88
N VAL A 59 -3.96 15.81 7.15
CA VAL A 59 -4.58 16.55 8.25
C VAL A 59 -3.59 17.53 8.86
N LYS A 60 -3.89 18.82 8.74
CA LYS A 60 -2.98 19.91 9.14
C LYS A 60 -3.22 20.48 10.54
N ASN A 61 -4.31 20.08 11.20
CA ASN A 61 -4.66 20.59 12.53
C ASN A 61 -4.69 19.46 13.57
N ARG A 62 -4.30 19.79 14.82
CA ARG A 62 -4.18 18.83 15.93
C ARG A 62 -5.47 18.05 16.20
N ARG A 63 -6.63 18.70 16.10
CA ARG A 63 -7.93 18.07 16.33
C ARG A 63 -8.19 16.96 15.31
N GLY A 64 -7.93 17.23 14.04
CA GLY A 64 -8.08 16.27 12.97
C GLY A 64 -7.08 15.12 13.08
N ILE A 65 -5.81 15.42 13.39
CA ILE A 65 -4.78 14.39 13.63
C ILE A 65 -5.23 13.44 14.76
N THR A 66 -5.70 14.00 15.89
CA THR A 66 -6.21 13.20 17.01
C THR A 66 -7.39 12.31 16.61
N LYS A 67 -8.30 12.84 15.78
CA LYS A 67 -9.42 12.06 15.22
C LYS A 67 -8.92 10.92 14.34
N THR A 68 -7.95 11.17 13.46
CA THR A 68 -7.34 10.15 12.60
C THR A 68 -6.66 9.06 13.42
N THR A 69 -5.89 9.42 14.45
CA THR A 69 -5.27 8.48 15.38
C THR A 69 -6.29 7.57 16.04
N LYS A 70 -7.41 8.15 16.50
CA LYS A 70 -8.52 7.38 17.07
C LYS A 70 -9.11 6.42 16.03
N SER A 71 -9.36 6.88 14.80
CA SER A 71 -9.89 6.00 13.73
C SER A 71 -8.97 4.82 13.42
N TYR A 72 -7.65 4.99 13.47
CA TYR A 72 -6.72 3.87 13.34
C TYR A 72 -6.78 2.89 14.52
N CYS A 73 -6.96 3.39 15.75
CA CYS A 73 -7.16 2.53 16.92
C CYS A 73 -8.47 1.72 16.81
N ASP A 74 -9.56 2.38 16.40
CA ASP A 74 -10.87 1.76 16.18
C ASP A 74 -10.78 0.70 15.06
N LEU A 75 -10.02 0.96 13.98
CA LEU A 75 -9.73 -0.01 12.91
C LEU A 75 -9.00 -1.25 13.44
N ILE A 76 -7.94 -1.08 14.23
CA ILE A 76 -7.17 -2.20 14.79
C ILE A 76 -8.08 -3.09 15.65
N GLU A 77 -8.86 -2.47 16.52
CA GLU A 77 -9.80 -3.18 17.39
C GLU A 77 -10.90 -3.88 16.59
N GLY A 78 -11.45 -3.23 15.56
CA GLY A 78 -12.43 -3.84 14.66
C GLY A 78 -11.89 -5.07 13.92
N ILE A 79 -10.66 -5.00 13.40
CA ILE A 79 -9.98 -6.15 12.78
C ILE A 79 -9.86 -7.30 13.79
N ALA A 80 -9.37 -7.01 14.99
CA ALA A 80 -9.13 -8.02 16.03
C ALA A 80 -10.44 -8.69 16.47
N ASN A 81 -11.47 -7.90 16.76
CA ASN A 81 -12.79 -8.38 17.17
C ASN A 81 -13.47 -9.22 16.08
N ALA A 82 -13.24 -8.88 14.80
CA ALA A 82 -13.76 -9.65 13.68
C ALA A 82 -13.00 -10.96 13.41
N GLY A 83 -11.82 -11.15 14.01
CA GLY A 83 -10.99 -12.35 13.84
C GLY A 83 -10.45 -12.54 12.41
N VAL A 84 -10.35 -11.46 11.63
CA VAL A 84 -9.89 -11.52 10.24
C VAL A 84 -8.38 -11.37 10.14
N LYS A 85 -7.76 -12.07 9.17
CA LYS A 85 -6.31 -11.97 8.91
C LYS A 85 -6.02 -10.69 8.12
N CYS A 86 -5.75 -9.61 8.84
CA CYS A 86 -5.57 -8.28 8.26
C CYS A 86 -4.46 -7.47 8.95
N ASN A 87 -3.69 -6.73 8.15
CA ASN A 87 -2.79 -5.69 8.62
C ASN A 87 -3.47 -4.31 8.48
N VAL A 88 -2.81 -3.26 8.95
CA VAL A 88 -3.21 -1.87 8.71
C VAL A 88 -2.12 -1.15 7.92
N SER A 89 -2.51 -0.40 6.90
CA SER A 89 -1.67 0.56 6.19
C SER A 89 -2.08 1.97 6.62
N LEU A 90 -1.09 2.82 6.93
CA LEU A 90 -1.31 4.20 7.32
C LEU A 90 -0.29 5.14 6.68
N LYS A 91 -0.65 6.41 6.56
CA LYS A 91 0.22 7.48 6.05
C LYS A 91 0.64 8.38 7.20
N LEU A 92 1.92 8.68 7.31
CA LEU A 92 2.44 9.46 8.44
C LEU A 92 2.05 10.94 8.34
N THR A 93 1.81 11.47 7.14
CA THR A 93 1.26 12.83 6.99
C THR A 93 -0.12 12.97 7.65
N ALA A 94 -0.93 11.91 7.66
CA ALA A 94 -2.22 11.88 8.35
C ALA A 94 -2.08 11.92 9.88
N LEU A 95 -0.88 11.62 10.40
CA LEU A 95 -0.52 11.68 11.81
C LEU A 95 0.26 12.95 12.18
N GLY A 96 0.45 13.88 11.23
CA GLY A 96 1.09 15.17 11.47
C GLY A 96 2.57 15.24 11.08
N LEU A 97 3.08 14.33 10.24
CA LEU A 97 4.50 14.34 9.84
C LEU A 97 4.96 15.68 9.23
N LYS A 98 4.13 16.34 8.42
CA LYS A 98 4.41 17.66 7.84
C LYS A 98 4.20 18.84 8.82
N VAL A 99 3.63 18.59 10.00
CA VAL A 99 3.36 19.61 11.02
C VAL A 99 4.48 19.63 12.06
N ASP A 100 4.76 18.48 12.67
CA ASP A 100 5.79 18.33 13.69
C ASP A 100 6.15 16.84 13.84
N GLU A 101 7.45 16.51 13.78
CA GLU A 101 7.92 15.12 13.90
C GLU A 101 7.59 14.51 15.28
N GLY A 102 7.60 15.33 16.34
CA GLY A 102 7.25 14.90 17.70
C GLY A 102 5.77 14.53 17.81
N LEU A 103 4.89 15.40 17.31
CA LEU A 103 3.46 15.15 17.23
C LEU A 103 3.15 13.89 16.42
N CYS A 104 3.83 13.68 15.30
CA CYS A 104 3.69 12.47 14.50
C CYS A 104 4.09 11.22 15.29
N TRP A 105 5.21 11.28 16.01
CA TRP A 105 5.67 10.18 16.85
C TRP A 105 4.69 9.85 17.98
N ASP A 106 4.15 10.86 18.66
CA ASP A 106 3.21 10.66 19.77
C ASP A 106 1.94 9.95 19.27
N ASN A 107 1.40 10.39 18.13
CA ASN A 107 0.22 9.77 17.52
C ASN A 107 0.50 8.36 16.99
N LEU A 108 1.64 8.17 16.31
CA LEU A 108 2.06 6.86 15.83
C LEU A 108 2.25 5.88 16.99
N SER A 109 2.84 6.32 18.11
CA SER A 109 3.07 5.48 19.29
C SER A 109 1.77 4.98 19.89
N VAL A 110 0.74 5.83 19.99
CA VAL A 110 -0.62 5.42 20.44
C VAL A 110 -1.17 4.30 19.54
N ILE A 111 -1.03 4.41 18.22
CA ILE A 111 -1.48 3.38 17.27
C ILE A 111 -0.66 2.10 17.44
N LEU A 112 0.66 2.20 17.57
CA LEU A 112 1.56 1.06 17.72
C LEU A 112 1.35 0.32 19.06
N ASP A 113 1.06 1.04 20.15
CA ASP A 113 0.68 0.45 21.44
C ASP A 113 -0.62 -0.36 21.32
N LYS A 114 -1.63 0.21 20.65
CA LYS A 114 -2.89 -0.48 20.35
C LYS A 114 -2.65 -1.71 19.46
N ALA A 115 -1.84 -1.57 18.42
CA ALA A 115 -1.49 -2.66 17.52
C ALA A 115 -0.76 -3.80 18.23
N ARG A 116 0.13 -3.48 19.17
CA ARG A 116 0.84 -4.46 20.01
C ARG A 116 -0.13 -5.27 20.86
N ALA A 117 -1.14 -4.64 21.46
CA ALA A 117 -2.14 -5.32 22.28
C ALA A 117 -2.94 -6.38 21.49
N TYR A 118 -3.15 -6.16 20.20
CA TYR A 118 -3.89 -7.06 19.30
C TYR A 118 -3.00 -7.85 18.33
N ASN A 119 -1.68 -7.80 18.48
CA ASN A 119 -0.70 -8.41 17.57
C ASN A 119 -0.94 -8.07 16.08
N THR A 120 -1.36 -6.84 15.79
CA THR A 120 -1.63 -6.37 14.43
C THR A 120 -0.39 -5.70 13.83
N PHE A 121 -0.03 -6.06 12.59
CA PHE A 121 1.09 -5.42 11.91
C PHE A 121 0.69 -4.06 11.33
N ILE A 122 1.52 -3.04 11.57
CA ILE A 122 1.35 -1.69 11.01
C ILE A 122 2.35 -1.42 9.88
N ARG A 123 1.82 -1.09 8.69
CA ARG A 123 2.61 -0.57 7.57
C ARG A 123 2.53 0.96 7.53
N MET A 124 3.69 1.60 7.63
CA MET A 124 3.87 3.01 7.29
C MET A 124 4.03 3.10 5.77
N ASP A 125 2.99 3.54 5.08
CA ASP A 125 3.02 3.72 3.62
C ASP A 125 3.98 4.86 3.24
N MET A 126 4.72 4.65 2.16
CA MET A 126 5.61 5.67 1.62
C MET A 126 4.83 6.62 0.73
N GLU A 127 4.96 7.91 1.03
CA GLU A 127 4.31 9.00 0.31
C GLU A 127 5.27 9.59 -0.74
N ASP A 128 5.16 10.89 -1.04
CA ASP A 128 6.05 11.59 -1.97
C ASP A 128 7.48 11.77 -1.41
N SER A 129 8.37 12.27 -2.28
CA SER A 129 9.79 12.47 -1.96
C SER A 129 10.04 13.47 -0.83
N GLU A 130 9.10 14.40 -0.53
CA GLU A 130 9.26 15.41 0.53
C GLU A 130 9.34 14.77 1.93
N VAL A 131 8.72 13.60 2.11
CA VAL A 131 8.60 12.93 3.42
C VAL A 131 9.29 11.57 3.48
N THR A 132 10.00 11.16 2.42
CA THR A 132 10.64 9.84 2.35
C THR A 132 11.67 9.65 3.47
N GLU A 133 12.59 10.61 3.64
CA GLU A 133 13.64 10.55 4.67
C GLU A 133 13.03 10.49 6.08
N LEU A 134 12.05 11.35 6.35
CA LEU A 134 11.35 11.42 7.63
C LEU A 134 10.61 10.12 7.93
N THR A 135 10.00 9.49 6.92
CA THR A 135 9.31 8.21 7.04
C THR A 135 10.28 7.07 7.36
N ILE A 136 11.44 7.01 6.71
CA ILE A 136 12.49 6.02 7.00
C ILE A 136 13.02 6.22 8.42
N LYS A 137 13.32 7.45 8.83
CA LYS A 137 13.75 7.79 10.20
C LYS A 137 12.70 7.36 11.23
N MET A 138 11.42 7.65 10.98
CA MET A 138 10.32 7.27 11.87
C MET A 138 10.20 5.74 11.99
N CYS A 139 10.27 5.01 10.87
CA CYS A 139 10.23 3.55 10.88
C CYS A 139 11.41 2.95 11.65
N LYS A 140 12.62 3.48 11.47
CA LYS A 140 13.81 3.04 12.21
C LYS A 140 13.68 3.28 13.71
N LYS A 141 13.03 4.38 14.11
CA LYS A 141 12.71 4.65 15.52
C LYS A 141 11.66 3.66 16.02
N ALA A 142 10.57 3.46 15.27
CA ALA A 142 9.45 2.59 15.65
C ALA A 142 9.87 1.13 15.86
N VAL A 143 10.63 0.54 14.93
CA VAL A 143 11.03 -0.88 14.98
C VAL A 143 11.85 -1.23 16.22
N LYS A 144 12.56 -0.25 16.82
CA LYS A 144 13.29 -0.46 18.09
C LYS A 144 12.38 -0.77 19.27
N TYR A 145 11.16 -0.24 19.27
CA TYR A 145 10.18 -0.38 20.36
C TYR A 145 9.00 -1.30 19.97
N TYR A 146 8.73 -1.42 18.66
CA TYR A 146 7.58 -2.10 18.09
C TYR A 146 8.02 -2.98 16.90
N PRO A 147 8.42 -4.23 17.12
CA PRO A 147 8.94 -5.10 16.05
C PRO A 147 7.87 -5.46 15.00
N ASN A 148 6.57 -5.36 15.33
CA ASN A 148 5.47 -5.69 14.42
C ASN A 148 5.05 -4.48 13.55
N CYS A 149 6.03 -3.79 12.96
CA CYS A 149 5.78 -2.69 12.04
C CYS A 149 6.84 -2.65 10.92
N GLY A 150 6.54 -1.91 9.85
CA GLY A 150 7.49 -1.73 8.76
C GLY A 150 7.06 -0.62 7.81
N THR A 151 7.86 -0.39 6.77
CA THR A 151 7.65 0.71 5.82
C THR A 151 7.60 0.22 4.37
N VAL A 152 7.41 1.14 3.44
CA VAL A 152 7.40 0.90 1.99
C VAL A 152 8.62 1.57 1.36
N LEU A 153 9.18 0.96 0.30
CA LEU A 153 10.15 1.59 -0.60
C LEU A 153 9.62 1.55 -2.04
N GLN A 154 10.05 2.51 -2.84
CA GLN A 154 9.52 2.74 -4.20
C GLN A 154 10.64 2.51 -5.22
N ALA A 155 10.51 1.48 -6.06
CA ALA A 155 11.55 1.04 -6.99
C ALA A 155 11.96 2.09 -8.03
N TYR A 156 11.12 3.08 -8.33
CA TYR A 156 11.48 4.17 -9.24
C TYR A 156 12.45 5.19 -8.64
N MET A 157 12.67 5.23 -7.32
CA MET A 157 13.56 6.21 -6.70
C MET A 157 15.01 5.75 -6.81
N HIS A 158 15.92 6.66 -7.19
CA HIS A 158 17.36 6.35 -7.25
C HIS A 158 17.91 5.92 -5.88
N ARG A 159 17.37 6.49 -4.80
CA ARG A 159 17.78 6.23 -3.40
C ARG A 159 17.33 4.87 -2.82
N SER A 160 16.37 4.18 -3.45
CA SER A 160 15.75 2.98 -2.84
C SER A 160 16.74 1.86 -2.54
N SER A 161 17.76 1.67 -3.39
CA SER A 161 18.80 0.66 -3.15
C SER A 161 19.59 0.93 -1.87
N SER A 162 19.97 2.18 -1.59
CA SER A 162 20.65 2.55 -0.34
C SER A 162 19.72 2.50 0.86
N ASP A 163 18.44 2.86 0.69
CA ASP A 163 17.47 2.83 1.78
C ASP A 163 17.19 1.39 2.28
N ILE A 164 17.25 0.38 1.39
CA ILE A 164 17.19 -1.04 1.79
C ILE A 164 18.33 -1.38 2.78
N ASP A 165 19.54 -0.92 2.50
CA ASP A 165 20.68 -1.17 3.40
C ASP A 165 20.56 -0.41 4.72
N LEU A 166 20.00 0.81 4.69
CA LEU A 166 19.79 1.62 5.88
C LEU A 166 18.75 1.04 6.83
N LEU A 167 17.79 0.29 6.29
CA LEU A 167 16.69 -0.32 7.03
C LEU A 167 16.98 -1.75 7.50
N LYS A 168 17.99 -2.44 6.97
CA LYS A 168 18.25 -3.86 7.26
C LYS A 168 18.51 -4.11 8.76
N ASN A 169 17.74 -5.01 9.35
CA ASN A 169 17.87 -5.57 10.68
C ASN A 169 17.00 -6.86 10.77
N PRO A 170 17.14 -7.69 11.80
CA PRO A 170 16.41 -8.98 11.90
C PRO A 170 14.88 -8.87 11.90
N ASN A 171 14.31 -7.72 12.26
CA ASN A 171 12.86 -7.48 12.30
C ASN A 171 12.39 -6.64 11.10
N THR A 172 13.25 -6.38 10.13
CA THR A 172 12.91 -5.52 9.00
C THR A 172 11.86 -6.18 8.12
N ASN A 173 10.76 -5.46 7.94
CA ASN A 173 9.70 -5.83 7.03
C ASN A 173 9.48 -4.67 6.04
N ILE A 174 9.74 -4.90 4.75
CA ILE A 174 9.65 -3.85 3.71
C ILE A 174 8.67 -4.29 2.63
N ARG A 175 7.76 -3.37 2.29
CA ARG A 175 6.98 -3.47 1.06
C ARG A 175 7.71 -2.75 -0.06
N LEU A 176 7.89 -3.41 -1.19
CA LEU A 176 8.43 -2.81 -2.40
C LEU A 176 7.31 -2.60 -3.42
N CYS A 177 7.12 -1.36 -3.87
CA CYS A 177 6.21 -1.01 -4.97
C CYS A 177 6.99 -0.31 -6.09
N LYS A 178 6.36 -0.05 -7.25
CA LYS A 178 7.01 0.74 -8.32
C LYS A 178 7.25 2.20 -7.90
N GLY A 179 6.24 2.82 -7.30
CA GLY A 179 6.14 4.27 -7.11
C GLY A 179 4.82 4.77 -7.67
N ALA A 180 4.20 5.74 -7.00
CA ALA A 180 2.86 6.22 -7.34
C ALA A 180 2.77 7.74 -7.52
N TYR A 181 3.81 8.48 -7.14
CA TYR A 181 3.84 9.93 -7.19
C TYR A 181 4.56 10.39 -8.45
N LYS A 182 4.36 11.66 -8.82
CA LYS A 182 5.04 12.26 -9.95
C LYS A 182 6.28 13.00 -9.44
N GLU A 183 7.43 12.36 -9.60
CA GLU A 183 8.72 12.87 -9.13
C GLU A 183 9.60 13.33 -10.31
N SER A 184 10.57 14.19 -10.02
CA SER A 184 11.48 14.69 -11.05
C SER A 184 12.49 13.61 -11.48
N LYS A 185 13.04 13.74 -12.70
CA LYS A 185 14.01 12.76 -13.26
C LYS A 185 15.32 12.71 -12.46
N GLU A 186 15.63 13.79 -11.75
CA GLU A 186 16.82 13.92 -10.91
C GLU A 186 16.77 12.98 -9.71
N ILE A 187 15.57 12.61 -9.24
CA ILE A 187 15.38 11.76 -8.06
C ILE A 187 14.69 10.42 -8.37
N ALA A 188 14.03 10.30 -9.54
CA ALA A 188 13.30 9.11 -9.94
C ALA A 188 13.52 8.72 -11.41
N ILE A 189 13.66 7.42 -11.64
CA ILE A 189 13.64 6.74 -12.94
C ILE A 189 12.27 6.99 -13.60
N GLN A 190 12.29 7.36 -14.88
CA GLN A 190 11.08 7.68 -15.65
C GLN A 190 10.73 6.59 -16.67
N ASP A 191 11.72 5.85 -17.17
CA ASP A 191 11.49 4.80 -18.16
C ASP A 191 10.79 3.59 -17.52
N TYR A 192 9.75 3.09 -18.20
CA TYR A 192 8.93 2.01 -17.68
C TYR A 192 9.70 0.70 -17.50
N GLN A 193 10.56 0.36 -18.47
CA GLN A 193 11.35 -0.87 -18.40
C GLN A 193 12.44 -0.76 -17.33
N GLU A 194 13.13 0.39 -17.25
CA GLU A 194 14.12 0.64 -16.21
C GLU A 194 13.52 0.55 -14.80
N ILE A 195 12.28 1.04 -14.58
CA ILE A 195 11.58 0.88 -13.30
C ILE A 195 11.33 -0.60 -12.99
N ARG A 196 10.90 -1.41 -13.98
CA ARG A 196 10.68 -2.85 -13.80
C ARG A 196 11.97 -3.58 -13.44
N GLU A 197 13.07 -3.24 -14.09
CA GLU A 197 14.39 -3.82 -13.81
C GLU A 197 14.91 -3.39 -12.44
N ASN A 198 14.75 -2.11 -12.08
CA ASN A 198 15.17 -1.62 -10.77
C ASN A 198 14.33 -2.21 -9.63
N PHE A 199 13.05 -2.52 -9.88
CA PHE A 199 12.22 -3.29 -8.95
C PHE A 199 12.87 -4.65 -8.65
N LEU A 200 13.29 -5.39 -9.68
CA LEU A 200 13.94 -6.70 -9.50
C LEU A 200 15.29 -6.57 -8.80
N LYS A 201 16.08 -5.53 -9.11
CA LYS A 201 17.34 -5.23 -8.40
C LYS A 201 17.11 -4.96 -6.90
N CYS A 202 16.09 -4.17 -6.56
CA CYS A 202 15.70 -3.90 -5.19
C CYS A 202 15.20 -5.18 -4.48
N ALA A 203 14.37 -5.98 -5.14
CA ALA A 203 13.87 -7.25 -4.61
C ALA A 203 15.02 -8.24 -4.33
N GLU A 204 15.97 -8.37 -5.26
CA GLU A 204 17.16 -9.22 -5.08
C GLU A 204 17.99 -8.76 -3.87
N LYS A 205 18.12 -7.45 -3.69
CA LYS A 205 18.83 -6.86 -2.55
C LYS A 205 18.11 -7.12 -1.22
N MET A 206 16.78 -7.01 -1.17
CA MET A 206 15.99 -7.34 0.01
C MET A 206 16.13 -8.82 0.39
N ILE A 207 16.08 -9.72 -0.60
CA ILE A 207 16.29 -11.17 -0.42
C ILE A 207 17.68 -11.46 0.14
N LYS A 208 18.74 -10.87 -0.44
CA LYS A 208 20.13 -11.04 0.03
C LYS A 208 20.36 -10.50 1.44
N ASN A 209 19.61 -9.47 1.84
CA ASN A 209 19.67 -8.89 3.17
C ASN A 209 18.74 -9.61 4.18
N ASP A 210 18.10 -10.72 3.78
CA ASP A 210 17.13 -11.50 4.57
C ASP A 210 16.01 -10.65 5.20
N VAL A 211 15.54 -9.66 4.45
CA VAL A 211 14.42 -8.79 4.86
C VAL A 211 13.10 -9.48 4.53
N TYR A 212 12.13 -9.48 5.46
CA TYR A 212 10.78 -9.94 5.12
C TYR A 212 10.22 -9.09 3.98
N SER A 213 10.05 -9.71 2.82
CA SER A 213 9.90 -9.02 1.53
C SER A 213 8.45 -9.06 1.06
N CYS A 214 7.79 -7.91 1.05
CA CYS A 214 6.43 -7.78 0.52
C CYS A 214 6.46 -7.17 -0.90
N PHE A 215 6.21 -7.97 -1.92
CA PHE A 215 6.24 -7.51 -3.32
C PHE A 215 4.87 -6.97 -3.76
N ALA A 216 4.70 -5.65 -3.76
CA ALA A 216 3.45 -4.99 -4.11
C ALA A 216 3.44 -4.58 -5.59
N THR A 217 2.87 -5.43 -6.45
CA THR A 217 2.81 -5.20 -7.90
C THR A 217 1.67 -5.99 -8.55
N HIS A 218 1.14 -5.45 -9.64
CA HIS A 218 0.20 -6.13 -10.54
C HIS A 218 0.84 -6.53 -11.88
N ASP A 219 2.12 -6.22 -12.05
CA ASP A 219 2.84 -6.47 -13.28
C ASP A 219 3.26 -7.94 -13.37
N ILE A 220 2.57 -8.68 -14.23
CA ILE A 220 2.80 -10.11 -14.45
C ILE A 220 4.27 -10.39 -14.82
N TRP A 221 4.90 -9.51 -15.62
CA TRP A 221 6.30 -9.65 -16.01
C TRP A 221 7.25 -9.60 -14.81
N ILE A 222 6.92 -8.76 -13.81
CA ILE A 222 7.68 -8.67 -12.55
C ILE A 222 7.38 -9.91 -11.69
N ILE A 223 6.11 -10.29 -11.55
CA ILE A 223 5.69 -11.44 -10.71
C ILE A 223 6.42 -12.71 -11.15
N GLU A 224 6.39 -13.04 -12.44
CA GLU A 224 7.06 -14.23 -12.99
C GLU A 224 8.57 -14.22 -12.74
N ARG A 225 9.21 -13.04 -12.75
CA ARG A 225 10.65 -12.89 -12.49
C ARG A 225 10.98 -12.94 -11.01
N LEU A 226 10.09 -12.45 -10.15
CA LEU A 226 10.22 -12.60 -8.70
C LEU A 226 10.17 -14.07 -8.30
N GLU A 227 9.27 -14.88 -8.87
CA GLU A 227 9.23 -16.32 -8.60
C GLU A 227 10.56 -16.99 -8.93
N LYS A 228 11.12 -16.73 -10.13
CA LYS A 228 12.45 -17.23 -10.52
C LYS A 228 13.56 -16.75 -9.61
N LEU A 229 13.48 -15.51 -9.13
CA LEU A 229 14.46 -14.92 -8.24
C LEU A 229 14.41 -15.58 -6.84
N LEU A 230 13.22 -15.82 -6.32
CA LEU A 230 13.00 -16.52 -5.05
C LEU A 230 13.53 -17.96 -5.12
N GLU A 231 13.27 -18.67 -6.22
CA GLU A 231 13.82 -20.01 -6.48
C GLU A 231 15.35 -19.99 -6.56
N LYS A 232 15.94 -19.06 -7.32
CA LYS A 232 17.40 -18.90 -7.46
C LYS A 232 18.11 -18.75 -6.12
N TYR A 233 17.52 -18.02 -5.18
CA TYR A 233 18.10 -17.79 -3.85
C TYR A 233 17.61 -18.75 -2.78
N ASN A 234 16.78 -19.74 -3.12
CA ASN A 234 16.09 -20.63 -2.18
C ASN A 234 15.42 -19.84 -1.03
N TYR A 235 14.82 -18.69 -1.37
CA TYR A 235 14.24 -17.80 -0.37
C TYR A 235 12.92 -18.35 0.13
N SER A 236 12.79 -18.47 1.45
CA SER A 236 11.62 -19.09 2.07
C SER A 236 10.34 -18.33 1.73
N LYS A 237 9.30 -19.07 1.31
CA LYS A 237 7.94 -18.53 1.12
C LYS A 237 7.34 -17.95 2.41
N LYS A 238 7.87 -18.34 3.58
CA LYS A 238 7.49 -17.77 4.88
C LYS A 238 8.11 -16.40 5.15
N ASN A 239 9.13 -16.01 4.38
CA ASN A 239 9.85 -14.74 4.53
C ASN A 239 9.41 -13.72 3.45
N CYS A 240 8.44 -14.05 2.61
CA CYS A 240 7.92 -13.13 1.60
C CYS A 240 6.42 -13.27 1.39
N GLU A 241 5.84 -12.23 0.78
CA GLU A 241 4.46 -12.23 0.33
C GLU A 241 4.31 -11.39 -0.94
N PHE A 242 3.31 -11.73 -1.74
CA PHE A 242 2.87 -10.91 -2.87
C PHE A 242 1.69 -10.05 -2.46
N GLN A 243 1.62 -8.82 -2.95
CA GLN A 243 0.56 -7.89 -2.60
C GLN A 243 -0.03 -7.23 -3.83
N ALA A 244 -1.36 -7.07 -3.83
CA ALA A 244 -2.10 -6.45 -4.90
C ALA A 244 -3.20 -5.55 -4.35
N LEU A 245 -3.44 -4.41 -4.99
CA LEU A 245 -4.67 -3.62 -4.79
C LEU A 245 -5.90 -4.47 -5.11
N SER A 246 -6.88 -4.40 -4.20
CA SER A 246 -8.23 -4.91 -4.38
C SER A 246 -8.87 -4.33 -5.64
N GLY A 247 -9.50 -5.19 -6.45
CA GLY A 247 -10.22 -4.78 -7.66
C GLY A 247 -9.43 -4.80 -8.97
N VAL A 248 -8.11 -4.97 -8.92
CA VAL A 248 -7.30 -5.11 -10.14
C VAL A 248 -7.46 -6.54 -10.70
N PRO A 249 -7.82 -6.71 -11.98
CA PRO A 249 -8.23 -8.01 -12.53
C PRO A 249 -7.04 -8.91 -12.92
N ILE A 250 -6.27 -9.31 -11.91
CA ILE A 250 -5.17 -10.28 -12.03
C ILE A 250 -5.43 -11.54 -11.18
N ASP A 251 -6.71 -11.79 -10.88
CA ASP A 251 -7.16 -12.85 -9.95
C ASP A 251 -6.52 -14.21 -10.23
N LYS A 252 -6.45 -14.61 -11.51
CA LYS A 252 -5.83 -15.89 -11.91
C LYS A 252 -4.38 -16.00 -11.43
N THR A 253 -3.59 -14.96 -11.63
CA THR A 253 -2.18 -14.92 -11.18
C THR A 253 -2.10 -14.97 -9.65
N LEU A 254 -3.03 -14.32 -8.95
CA LEU A 254 -3.06 -14.30 -7.48
C LEU A 254 -3.49 -15.66 -6.91
N ASP A 255 -4.45 -16.35 -7.53
CA ASP A 255 -4.87 -17.71 -7.20
C ASP A 255 -3.71 -18.71 -7.40
N GLU A 256 -2.97 -18.59 -8.50
CA GLU A 256 -1.79 -19.41 -8.77
C GLU A 256 -0.73 -19.23 -7.68
N LEU A 257 -0.45 -17.98 -7.26
CA LEU A 257 0.51 -17.72 -6.17
C LEU A 257 0.06 -18.35 -4.84
N VAL A 258 -1.23 -18.26 -4.48
CA VAL A 258 -1.77 -18.93 -3.28
C VAL A 258 -1.63 -20.45 -3.39
N SER A 259 -1.95 -21.04 -4.56
CA SER A 259 -1.82 -22.49 -4.79
C SER A 259 -0.37 -22.99 -4.68
N LYS A 260 0.60 -22.13 -5.04
CA LYS A 260 2.04 -22.39 -4.86
C LYS A 260 2.48 -22.23 -3.40
N GLY A 261 1.60 -21.82 -2.49
CA GLY A 261 1.87 -21.68 -1.05
C GLY A 261 2.49 -20.34 -0.64
N TYR A 262 2.41 -19.31 -1.50
CA TYR A 262 2.78 -17.95 -1.11
C TYR A 262 1.66 -17.30 -0.30
N THR A 263 2.04 -16.46 0.66
CA THR A 263 1.10 -15.49 1.23
C THR A 263 0.78 -14.44 0.17
N VAL A 264 -0.51 -14.22 -0.10
CA VAL A 264 -0.98 -13.17 -1.00
C VAL A 264 -1.90 -12.22 -0.25
N ARG A 265 -1.56 -10.93 -0.25
CA ARG A 265 -2.27 -9.88 0.50
C ARG A 265 -2.97 -8.89 -0.42
N TYR A 266 -4.25 -8.69 -0.18
CA TYR A 266 -5.00 -7.60 -0.80
C TYR A 266 -4.85 -6.30 0.00
N TYR A 267 -4.49 -5.23 -0.69
CA TYR A 267 -4.59 -3.87 -0.18
C TYR A 267 -5.99 -3.33 -0.46
N ILE A 268 -6.71 -2.99 0.61
CA ILE A 268 -8.15 -2.72 0.60
C ILE A 268 -8.38 -1.31 1.17
N PRO A 269 -8.50 -0.29 0.31
CA PRO A 269 -8.95 1.03 0.72
C PRO A 269 -10.42 0.98 1.17
N TYR A 270 -10.76 1.71 2.23
CA TYR A 270 -12.13 1.92 2.70
C TYR A 270 -12.26 3.28 3.37
N GLY A 271 -13.47 3.79 3.54
CA GLY A 271 -13.75 5.00 4.30
C GLY A 271 -14.53 6.05 3.51
N PRO A 272 -15.07 7.06 4.22
CA PRO A 272 -16.00 8.03 3.64
C PRO A 272 -15.33 8.97 2.62
N ASP A 273 -14.00 9.10 2.66
CA ASP A 273 -13.22 9.99 1.79
C ASP A 273 -12.80 9.32 0.46
N TRP A 274 -13.56 8.33 -0.01
CA TRP A 274 -13.31 7.65 -1.29
C TRP A 274 -13.37 8.59 -2.48
N TYR A 275 -14.21 9.63 -2.43
CA TYR A 275 -14.39 10.56 -3.54
C TYR A 275 -13.16 11.48 -3.74
N PRO A 276 -12.68 12.20 -2.70
CA PRO A 276 -11.40 12.92 -2.77
C PRO A 276 -10.23 12.02 -3.15
N TYR A 277 -10.16 10.80 -2.59
CA TYR A 277 -9.13 9.81 -2.94
C TYR A 277 -9.13 9.47 -4.44
N SER A 278 -10.31 9.18 -4.99
CA SER A 278 -10.46 8.79 -6.39
C SER A 278 -10.07 9.93 -7.35
N LEU A 279 -10.45 11.17 -7.01
CA LEU A 279 -10.04 12.35 -7.77
C LEU A 279 -8.53 12.57 -7.74
N ARG A 280 -7.90 12.39 -6.58
CA ARG A 280 -6.44 12.51 -6.43
C ARG A 280 -5.72 11.48 -7.28
N ARG A 281 -6.17 10.23 -7.27
CA ARG A 281 -5.62 9.15 -8.10
C ARG A 281 -5.70 9.44 -9.60
N ILE A 282 -6.80 10.03 -10.06
CA ILE A 282 -6.94 10.47 -11.47
C ILE A 282 -5.96 11.60 -11.82
N ARG A 283 -5.72 12.54 -10.89
CA ARG A 283 -4.77 13.66 -11.10
C ARG A 283 -3.30 13.21 -11.08
N GLU A 284 -2.95 12.37 -10.11
CA GLU A 284 -1.59 11.86 -9.91
C GLU A 284 -1.17 10.92 -11.04
N ASN A 285 -2.10 10.10 -11.53
CA ASN A 285 -1.86 9.18 -12.65
C ASN A 285 -2.96 9.33 -13.72
N PRO A 286 -2.76 10.23 -14.70
CA PRO A 286 -3.72 10.48 -15.77
C PRO A 286 -3.95 9.29 -16.71
N ASP A 287 -3.18 8.21 -16.62
CA ASP A 287 -3.41 6.99 -17.40
C ASP A 287 -4.32 5.98 -16.67
N ILE A 288 -4.65 6.24 -15.40
CA ILE A 288 -5.49 5.35 -14.56
C ILE A 288 -6.89 5.14 -15.12
N TRP A 289 -7.38 6.03 -16.00
CA TRP A 289 -8.68 5.84 -16.67
C TRP A 289 -8.67 4.62 -17.60
N LYS A 290 -7.53 4.26 -18.20
CA LYS A 290 -7.40 3.06 -19.03
C LYS A 290 -7.54 1.81 -18.18
N ASP A 291 -6.90 1.80 -17.02
CA ASP A 291 -6.98 0.70 -16.06
C ASP A 291 -8.37 0.61 -15.43
N THR A 292 -8.99 1.75 -15.17
CA THR A 292 -10.38 1.86 -14.71
C THR A 292 -11.37 1.29 -15.73
N LEU A 293 -11.25 1.66 -17.01
CA LEU A 293 -12.09 1.11 -18.08
C LEU A 293 -11.91 -0.40 -18.20
N LYS A 294 -10.66 -0.89 -18.16
CA LYS A 294 -10.39 -2.33 -18.14
C LYS A 294 -11.04 -3.00 -16.95
N ALA A 295 -10.97 -2.43 -15.75
CA ALA A 295 -11.54 -3.04 -14.55
C ALA A 295 -13.08 -2.97 -14.50
N LEU A 296 -13.70 -2.01 -15.18
CA LEU A 296 -15.16 -1.97 -15.38
C LEU A 296 -15.64 -3.09 -16.32
N VAL A 297 -14.85 -3.43 -17.33
CA VAL A 297 -15.16 -4.49 -18.33
C VAL A 297 -14.75 -5.88 -17.82
N PHE A 298 -13.55 -6.00 -17.28
CA PHE A 298 -12.98 -7.21 -16.70
C PHE A 298 -12.99 -7.08 -15.17
N LYS A 299 -14.16 -7.27 -14.55
CA LYS A 299 -14.28 -7.16 -13.10
C LYS A 299 -13.53 -8.29 -12.39
N SER A 300 -12.78 -7.95 -11.35
CA SER A 300 -12.22 -8.94 -10.42
C SER A 300 -13.34 -9.75 -9.77
N LYS A 301 -13.25 -11.08 -9.88
CA LYS A 301 -14.10 -12.06 -9.21
C LYS A 301 -13.84 -12.12 -7.70
N HIS A 302 -12.70 -11.61 -7.24
CA HIS A 302 -12.37 -11.57 -5.82
C HIS A 302 -13.11 -10.47 -5.05
N ARG A 303 -13.73 -9.52 -5.77
CA ARG A 303 -14.55 -8.44 -5.18
C ARG A 303 -16.00 -8.83 -4.90
N ASN A 304 -16.52 -9.86 -5.57
CA ASN A 304 -17.90 -10.33 -5.41
C ASN A 304 -17.98 -11.37 -4.27
#